data_AF-A0A1Y1I111-F1
#
_entry.id   AF-A0A1Y1I111-F1
#
_cell.length_a   1.000
_cell.length_b   1.000
_cell.length_c   1.000
_cell.angle_alpha   90.00
_cell.angle_beta   90.00
_cell.angle_gamma   90.00
#
_symmetry.space_group_name_H-M   'P 1'
#
loop_
_entity.id
_entity.type
_entity.pdbx_description
1 polymer ?
#
loop_
_entity_poly.entity_id
_entity_poly.type
_entity_poly.pdbx_seq_one_letter_code
_entity_poly.pdbx_strand_id
1 'polypeptide(L)'
;MLLTACKASFWGPYCQGIPVPINTTAFIPYPAFSKRLQRLKTSLGAPPPPEVIVEYCEEEDFLNEFIKLADEVEDMYPAVIVLGNPEGTEARKGAFEVSLGGKVLFSKLESGRIPETQEVLDALQPELDNS
;
A
#
# COMPACT_ATOMS: atom_id res chain seq x y z
N MET A 1 30.88 52.34 40.93
CA MET A 1 29.79 53.27 41.27
C MET A 1 28.47 52.65 40.83
N LEU A 2 27.50 52.73 41.73
CA LEU A 2 26.14 52.21 41.63
C LEU A 2 25.28 53.00 40.63
N LEU A 3 24.30 52.28 40.05
CA LEU A 3 23.00 52.77 39.53
C LEU A 3 23.11 53.64 38.26
N THR A 4 22.19 53.63 37.30
CA THR A 4 20.75 53.76 37.51
C THR A 4 20.03 53.44 36.21
N ALA A 5 18.89 52.79 36.35
CA ALA A 5 17.89 52.57 35.32
C ALA A 5 17.37 53.87 34.71
N CYS A 6 17.16 53.88 33.39
CA CYS A 6 16.18 54.78 32.79
C CYS A 6 14.80 54.10 32.84
N LYS A 7 13.96 54.66 33.69
CA LYS A 7 12.53 54.40 33.81
C LYS A 7 11.85 55.53 33.06
N ALA A 8 11.12 55.24 31.99
CA ALA A 8 10.11 56.16 31.46
C ALA A 8 9.05 55.35 30.73
N SER A 9 7.88 55.39 31.35
CA SER A 9 6.68 54.65 31.04
C SER A 9 5.91 55.23 29.84
N PHE A 10 4.92 54.45 29.42
CA PHE A 10 3.57 54.94 29.09
C PHE A 10 3.39 55.45 27.66
N TRP A 11 2.77 54.62 26.81
CA TRP A 11 1.39 54.69 26.31
C TRP A 11 1.27 53.59 25.23
N GLY A 12 0.41 52.59 25.45
CA GLY A 12 0.04 51.59 24.43
C GLY A 12 -0.98 52.17 23.43
N PRO A 13 -1.74 51.36 22.66
CA PRO A 13 -1.77 49.89 22.55
C PRO A 13 -1.67 49.42 21.08
N TYR A 14 -1.89 48.13 20.81
CA TYR A 14 -2.00 47.49 19.49
C TYR A 14 -0.68 47.07 18.83
N CYS A 15 -0.09 46.01 19.37
CA CYS A 15 0.40 44.94 18.50
C CYS A 15 -0.42 43.71 18.88
N GLN A 16 -1.55 43.57 18.19
CA GLN A 16 -2.31 42.32 18.19
C GLN A 16 -1.37 41.23 17.73
N GLY A 17 -1.30 40.17 18.55
CA GLY A 17 -0.49 39.00 18.28
C GLY A 17 -0.80 38.46 16.89
N ILE A 18 0.26 38.12 16.16
CA ILE A 18 0.14 37.27 15.00
C ILE A 18 0.07 35.84 15.57
N PRO A 19 -1.09 35.16 15.53
CA PRO A 19 -1.11 33.73 15.80
C PRO A 19 -0.33 33.03 14.70
N VAL A 20 0.70 32.30 15.09
CA VAL A 20 1.31 31.28 14.24
C VAL A 20 0.25 30.20 13.98
N PRO A 21 -0.11 29.92 12.72
CA PRO A 21 -0.82 28.68 12.45
C PRO A 21 0.19 27.54 12.64
N ILE A 22 0.09 26.88 13.79
CA ILE A 22 0.49 25.47 13.90
C ILE A 22 -0.29 24.73 12.81
N ASN A 23 0.42 24.38 11.73
CA ASN A 23 -0.14 23.64 10.62
C ASN A 23 -0.35 22.20 11.11
N THR A 24 -1.51 22.00 11.71
CA THR A 24 -2.11 20.72 12.05
C THR A 24 -2.15 19.86 10.81
N THR A 25 -1.59 18.65 10.89
CA THR A 25 -1.82 17.52 9.98
C THR A 25 -1.70 17.84 8.49
N ALA A 26 -0.55 17.53 7.90
CA ALA A 26 -0.53 17.03 6.53
C ALA A 26 -1.28 15.69 6.49
N PHE A 27 -2.61 15.78 6.59
CA PHE A 27 -3.52 14.79 6.03
C PHE A 27 -3.24 14.88 4.55
N ILE A 28 -2.42 13.95 4.04
CA ILE A 28 -2.32 13.72 2.61
C ILE A 28 -3.75 13.45 2.17
N PRO A 29 -4.40 14.30 1.36
CA PRO A 29 -5.62 13.88 0.74
C PRO A 29 -5.18 12.76 -0.20
N TYR A 30 -5.53 11.51 0.14
CA TYR A 30 -5.69 10.48 -0.86
C TYR A 30 -6.38 11.14 -2.06
N PRO A 31 -5.84 11.06 -3.28
CA PRO A 31 -6.50 11.64 -4.43
C PRO A 31 -7.91 11.04 -4.48
N ALA A 32 -8.88 11.94 -4.33
CA ALA A 32 -10.30 11.79 -4.57
C ALA A 32 -10.78 10.34 -4.77
N PHE A 33 -11.37 9.81 -3.70
CA PHE A 33 -12.40 8.78 -3.73
C PHE A 33 -13.60 9.28 -4.58
N SER A 34 -13.46 9.32 -5.91
CA SER A 34 -14.56 9.53 -6.87
C SER A 34 -14.03 9.48 -8.31
N LYS A 35 -14.24 8.33 -8.96
CA LYS A 35 -14.64 8.17 -10.38
C LYS A 35 -14.66 6.71 -10.88
N ARG A 36 -14.53 5.69 -10.02
CA ARG A 36 -14.61 4.28 -10.43
C ARG A 36 -15.56 3.38 -9.63
N LEU A 37 -16.23 3.89 -8.59
CA LEU A 37 -17.46 3.22 -8.16
C LEU A 37 -18.51 3.52 -9.23
N GLN A 38 -18.99 2.46 -9.90
CA GLN A 38 -20.16 2.43 -10.80
C GLN A 38 -19.95 2.65 -12.32
N ARG A 39 -18.90 2.05 -12.91
CA ARG A 39 -19.08 1.43 -14.23
C ARG A 39 -19.50 -0.03 -13.98
N LEU A 40 -20.70 -0.26 -13.44
CA LEU A 40 -21.83 -0.73 -14.24
C LEU A 40 -21.35 -1.68 -15.36
N LYS A 41 -21.15 -2.97 -15.01
CA LYS A 41 -21.25 -4.15 -15.89
C LYS A 41 -20.84 -5.45 -15.17
N THR A 42 -21.50 -5.75 -14.05
CA THR A 42 -21.86 -7.15 -13.73
C THR A 42 -23.16 -7.48 -14.47
N SER A 43 -23.14 -7.35 -15.79
CA SER A 43 -24.13 -7.94 -16.70
C SER A 43 -23.51 -7.96 -18.09
N LEU A 44 -23.43 -9.15 -18.69
CA LEU A 44 -22.80 -9.49 -19.99
C LEU A 44 -21.31 -9.87 -19.92
N GLY A 45 -21.01 -10.99 -19.25
CA GLY A 45 -19.93 -11.90 -19.68
C GLY A 45 -18.50 -11.37 -19.65
N ALA A 46 -18.17 -10.42 -18.78
CA ALA A 46 -16.77 -10.14 -18.49
C ALA A 46 -16.15 -11.36 -17.78
N PRO A 47 -14.93 -11.78 -18.16
CA PRO A 47 -14.22 -12.82 -17.43
C PRO A 47 -14.11 -12.42 -15.95
N PRO A 48 -14.14 -13.39 -15.02
CA PRO A 48 -13.91 -13.10 -13.61
C PRO A 48 -12.57 -12.35 -13.47
N PRO A 49 -12.48 -11.40 -12.53
CA PRO A 49 -11.23 -10.69 -12.31
C PRO A 49 -10.13 -11.72 -12.00
N PRO A 50 -8.92 -11.52 -12.55
CA PRO A 50 -7.79 -12.38 -12.24
C PRO A 50 -7.48 -12.32 -10.74
N GLU A 51 -7.34 -13.49 -10.12
CA GLU A 51 -7.02 -13.66 -8.71
C GLU A 51 -5.59 -14.16 -8.56
N VAL A 52 -4.77 -13.37 -7.88
CA VAL A 52 -3.40 -13.70 -7.47
C VAL A 52 -3.46 -14.22 -6.04
N ILE A 53 -3.07 -15.47 -5.85
CA ILE A 53 -3.02 -16.12 -4.55
C ILE A 53 -1.56 -16.19 -4.10
N VAL A 54 -1.28 -15.62 -2.93
CA VAL A 54 0.02 -15.69 -2.28
C VAL A 54 -0.09 -16.54 -1.02
N GLU A 55 0.57 -17.69 -1.03
CA GLU A 55 0.69 -18.55 0.14
C GLU A 55 2.02 -18.25 0.83
N TYR A 56 1.98 -17.80 2.08
CA TYR A 56 3.17 -17.43 2.84
C TYR A 56 3.09 -17.89 4.29
N CYS A 57 4.24 -18.24 4.85
CA CYS A 57 4.34 -18.54 6.28
C CYS A 57 4.04 -17.29 7.11
N GLU A 58 3.25 -17.39 8.17
CA GLU A 58 2.77 -16.25 8.99
C GLU A 58 3.87 -15.57 9.86
N GLU A 59 5.15 -15.70 9.50
CA GLU A 59 6.23 -14.97 10.17
C GLU A 59 6.29 -13.52 9.65
N GLU A 60 6.67 -12.57 10.50
CA GLU A 60 6.63 -11.13 10.19
C GLU A 60 7.40 -10.76 8.91
N ASP A 61 8.52 -11.42 8.65
CA ASP A 61 9.34 -11.17 7.46
C ASP A 61 8.59 -11.45 6.17
N PHE A 62 7.80 -12.54 6.11
CA PHE A 62 7.03 -12.89 4.92
C PHE A 62 5.77 -12.04 4.77
N LEU A 63 5.14 -11.69 5.89
CA LEU A 63 3.99 -10.81 5.90
C LEU A 63 4.35 -9.42 5.34
N ASN A 64 5.49 -8.87 5.76
CA ASN A 64 5.96 -7.58 5.27
C ASN A 64 6.24 -7.59 3.77
N GLU A 65 6.83 -8.67 3.24
CA GLU A 65 7.06 -8.82 1.80
C GLU A 65 5.75 -9.03 1.03
N PHE A 66 4.79 -9.78 1.58
CA PHE A 66 3.45 -9.92 1.00
C PHE A 66 2.74 -8.57 0.89
N ILE A 67 2.74 -7.76 1.95
CA ILE A 67 2.07 -6.44 1.94
C ILE A 67 2.67 -5.54 0.86
N LYS A 68 4.00 -5.45 0.77
CA LYS A 68 4.67 -4.67 -0.28
C LYS A 68 4.28 -5.14 -1.68
N LEU A 69 4.25 -6.45 -1.88
CA LEU A 69 3.88 -7.04 -3.16
C LEU A 69 2.43 -6.77 -3.51
N ALA A 70 1.52 -6.89 -2.54
CA ALA A 70 0.11 -6.58 -2.73
C ALA A 70 -0.10 -5.11 -3.11
N ASP A 71 0.52 -4.18 -2.38
CA ASP A 71 0.44 -2.74 -2.66
C ASP A 71 0.92 -2.42 -4.09
N GLU A 72 2.08 -2.95 -4.50
CA GLU A 72 2.62 -2.70 -5.85
C GLU A 72 1.76 -3.34 -6.96
N VAL A 73 1.22 -4.54 -6.73
CA VAL A 73 0.33 -5.22 -7.69
C VAL A 73 -0.98 -4.48 -7.84
N GLU A 74 -1.58 -4.00 -6.74
CA GLU A 74 -2.83 -3.23 -6.78
C GLU A 74 -2.64 -1.86 -7.43
N ASP A 75 -1.49 -1.22 -7.21
CA ASP A 75 -1.12 0.06 -7.84
C ASP A 75 -0.99 -0.09 -9.37
N MET A 76 -0.33 -1.15 -9.83
CA MET A 76 -0.11 -1.42 -11.26
C MET A 76 -1.36 -2.00 -11.95
N TYR A 77 -2.08 -2.89 -11.27
CA TYR A 77 -3.20 -3.65 -11.80
C TYR A 77 -4.41 -3.59 -10.87
N PRO A 78 -5.15 -2.47 -10.83
CA PRO A 78 -6.31 -2.28 -9.94
C PRO A 78 -7.55 -3.13 -10.31
N ALA A 79 -7.41 -4.05 -11.25
CA ALA A 79 -8.45 -5.02 -11.63
C ALA A 79 -8.11 -6.45 -11.16
N VAL A 80 -6.89 -6.66 -10.66
CA VAL A 80 -6.42 -7.91 -10.06
C VAL A 80 -6.81 -7.92 -8.59
N ILE A 81 -7.19 -9.09 -8.08
CA ILE A 81 -7.45 -9.30 -6.66
C ILE A 81 -6.27 -10.08 -6.08
N VAL A 82 -5.64 -9.56 -5.03
CA VAL A 82 -4.55 -10.25 -4.31
C VAL A 82 -5.11 -10.89 -3.05
N LEU A 83 -4.92 -12.20 -2.90
CA LEU A 83 -5.37 -12.99 -1.76
C LEU A 83 -4.17 -13.58 -1.03
N GLY A 84 -4.02 -13.29 0.25
CA GLY A 84 -3.02 -13.92 1.11
C GLY A 84 -3.63 -15.09 1.87
N ASN A 85 -2.97 -16.27 1.86
CA ASN A 85 -3.36 -17.47 2.61
C ASN A 85 -4.89 -17.73 2.60
N PRO A 86 -5.48 -18.11 1.45
CA PRO A 86 -6.92 -18.34 1.36
C PRO A 86 -7.42 -19.37 2.39
N GLU A 87 -8.71 -19.31 2.73
CA GLU A 87 -9.29 -20.21 3.72
C GLU A 87 -9.08 -21.68 3.32
N GLY A 88 -8.43 -22.46 4.19
CA GLY A 88 -8.16 -23.89 3.96
C GLY A 88 -6.78 -24.20 3.37
N THR A 89 -5.95 -23.20 3.09
CA THR A 89 -4.51 -23.42 2.79
C THR A 89 -3.67 -23.36 4.07
N GLU A 90 -2.97 -24.44 4.38
CA GLU A 90 -1.92 -24.46 5.39
C GLU A 90 -0.59 -24.12 4.70
N ALA A 91 -0.18 -22.84 4.80
CA ALA A 91 1.10 -22.42 4.27
C ALA A 91 2.23 -23.22 4.94
N ARG A 92 3.07 -23.86 4.11
CA ARG A 92 4.22 -24.62 4.62
C ARG A 92 5.19 -23.68 5.32
N LYS A 93 5.84 -24.16 6.38
CA LYS A 93 6.80 -23.35 7.14
C LYS A 93 7.92 -22.82 6.23
N GLY A 94 8.10 -21.51 6.20
CA GLY A 94 9.08 -20.83 5.36
C GLY A 94 8.74 -20.78 3.87
N ALA A 95 7.52 -21.19 3.46
CA ALA A 95 7.06 -21.07 2.10
C ALA A 95 6.65 -19.63 1.76
N PHE A 96 6.83 -19.30 0.49
CA PHE A 96 6.33 -18.09 -0.14
C PHE A 96 6.08 -18.45 -1.60
N GLU A 97 4.81 -18.68 -1.94
CA GLU A 97 4.39 -19.13 -3.26
C GLU A 97 3.39 -18.14 -3.82
N VAL A 98 3.60 -17.72 -5.07
CA VAL A 98 2.72 -16.80 -5.79
C VAL A 98 2.11 -17.58 -6.94
N SER A 99 0.78 -17.55 -7.03
CA SER A 99 0.03 -18.21 -8.08
C SER A 99 -1.02 -17.28 -8.67
N LEU A 100 -1.32 -17.45 -9.94
CA LEU A 100 -2.35 -16.71 -10.66
C LEU A 100 -3.23 -17.73 -11.39
N GLY A 101 -4.54 -17.70 -11.14
CA GLY A 101 -5.48 -18.61 -11.80
C GLY A 101 -5.15 -20.11 -11.62
N GLY A 102 -4.54 -20.49 -10.49
CA GLY A 102 -4.12 -21.86 -10.19
C GLY A 102 -2.78 -22.28 -10.80
N LYS A 103 -2.07 -21.39 -11.49
CA LYS A 103 -0.70 -21.62 -11.96
C LYS A 103 0.29 -20.97 -11.01
N VAL A 104 1.21 -21.76 -10.45
CA VAL A 104 2.32 -21.24 -9.64
C VAL A 104 3.30 -20.52 -10.54
N LEU A 105 3.48 -19.22 -10.30
CA LEU A 105 4.46 -18.38 -11.00
C LEU A 105 5.82 -18.43 -10.30
N PHE A 106 5.79 -18.42 -8.97
CA PHE A 106 6.98 -18.50 -8.14
C PHE A 106 6.74 -19.37 -6.91
N SER A 107 7.73 -20.19 -6.57
CA SER A 107 7.83 -20.84 -5.26
C SER A 107 9.21 -20.59 -4.68
N LYS A 108 9.25 -20.05 -3.46
CA LYS A 108 10.48 -19.91 -2.68
C LYS A 108 11.09 -21.26 -2.33
N LEU A 109 10.28 -22.29 -2.11
CA LEU A 109 10.80 -23.62 -1.76
C LEU A 109 11.58 -24.25 -2.91
N GLU A 110 11.21 -23.95 -4.16
CA GLU A 110 11.92 -24.41 -5.34
C GLU A 110 13.11 -23.53 -5.69
N SER A 111 12.95 -22.21 -5.65
CA SER A 111 14.00 -21.26 -6.03
C SER A 111 15.02 -20.97 -4.92
N GLY A 112 14.69 -21.29 -3.67
CA GLY A 112 15.49 -21.00 -2.49
C GLY A 112 15.55 -19.52 -2.08
N ARG A 113 14.83 -18.63 -2.78
CA ARG A 113 14.85 -17.17 -2.55
C ARG A 113 13.44 -16.58 -2.54
N ILE A 114 13.25 -15.49 -1.80
CA ILE A 114 12.04 -14.67 -1.93
C ILE A 114 12.18 -13.89 -3.25
N PRO A 115 11.20 -13.95 -4.17
CA PRO A 115 11.26 -13.17 -5.40
C PRO A 115 11.16 -11.68 -5.09
N GLU A 116 11.86 -10.85 -5.87
CA GLU A 116 11.67 -9.40 -5.79
C GLU A 116 10.31 -9.03 -6.39
N THR A 117 9.67 -7.97 -5.89
CA THR A 117 8.34 -7.56 -6.37
C THR A 117 8.30 -7.32 -7.88
N GLN A 118 9.36 -6.73 -8.43
CA GLN A 118 9.49 -6.49 -9.87
C GLN A 118 9.52 -7.80 -10.67
N GLU A 119 10.23 -8.84 -10.19
CA GLU A 119 10.25 -10.16 -10.85
C GLU A 119 8.85 -10.77 -10.90
N VAL A 120 8.04 -10.57 -9.85
CA VAL A 120 6.66 -11.06 -9.80
C VAL A 120 5.76 -10.27 -10.76
N LEU A 121 5.89 -8.94 -10.82
CA LEU A 121 5.13 -8.10 -11.74
C LEU A 121 5.42 -8.44 -13.22
N ASP A 122 6.70 -8.65 -13.55
CA ASP A 122 7.12 -9.06 -14.90
C ASP A 122 6.58 -10.44 -15.27
N ALA A 123 6.44 -11.35 -14.30
CA ALA A 123 5.84 -12.66 -14.51
C ALA A 123 4.30 -12.61 -14.59
N LEU A 124 3.66 -11.68 -13.88
CA LEU A 124 2.21 -11.49 -13.90
C LEU A 124 1.74 -10.88 -15.22
N GLN A 125 2.47 -9.90 -15.76
CA GLN A 125 2.08 -9.18 -16.98
C GLN A 125 1.67 -10.09 -18.15
N PRO A 126 2.49 -11.06 -18.62
CA PRO A 126 2.12 -11.91 -19.74
C PRO A 126 0.94 -12.84 -19.42
N GLU A 127 0.74 -13.23 -18.17
CA GLU A 127 -0.38 -14.11 -17.80
C GLU A 127 -1.70 -13.33 -17.73
N LEU A 128 -1.65 -12.07 -17.29
CA LEU A 128 -2.80 -11.16 -17.33
C LEU A 128 -3.18 -10.78 -18.75
N ASP A 129 -2.21 -10.58 -19.65
CA ASP A 129 -2.45 -10.28 -21.07
C ASP A 129 -3.07 -11.46 -21.85
N ASN A 130 -2.86 -12.69 -21.36
CA ASN A 130 -3.40 -13.92 -21.96
C ASN A 130 -4.72 -14.41 -21.31
N SER A 131 -5.28 -13.67 -20.35
CA SER A 131 -6.50 -14.01 -19.60
C SER A 131 -7.77 -13.32 -20.11
#